data_AF-A0A0Q6A1P8-F1
#
_entry.id   AF-A0A0Q6A1P8-F1
#
_cell.length_a   1.000
_cell.length_b   1.000
_cell.length_c   1.000
_cell.angle_alpha   90.00
_cell.angle_beta   90.00
_cell.angle_gamma   90.00
#
_symmetry.space_group_name_H-M   'P 1'
#
loop_
_entity.id
_entity.type
_entity.pdbx_description
1 polymer ?
#
loop_
_entity_poly.entity_id
_entity_poly.type
_entity_poly.pdbx_seq_one_letter_code
_entity_poly.pdbx_strand_id
1 'polypeptide(L)'
;MKKTTFLNCDVSQAIEKQLNIKFENYEFSLDGWGDVDNYAIINENSYVFLECELGQKHPNTNVLKLYPYLEENQEISITLIHFFFSNSKPPKNRLKLCDFIAEKMKREFGDRFNYKKIIQK
;
A
#
# COMPACT_ATOMS: atom_id res chain seq x y z
N MET A 1 1.71 13.59 12.28
CA MET A 1 1.06 12.94 11.12
C MET A 1 0.87 13.96 10.03
N LYS A 2 1.41 13.69 8.84
CA LYS A 2 1.29 14.57 7.68
C LYS A 2 0.01 14.21 6.91
N LYS A 3 -0.70 15.22 6.41
CA LYS A 3 -1.87 15.00 5.56
C LYS A 3 -1.42 14.50 4.19
N THR A 4 -2.14 13.51 3.67
CA THR A 4 -1.91 13.03 2.30
C THR A 4 -2.32 14.09 1.28
N THR A 5 -1.97 13.88 0.00
CA THR A 5 -2.32 14.81 -1.06
C THR A 5 -3.81 14.73 -1.41
N PHE A 6 -4.38 15.80 -1.99
CA PHE A 6 -5.78 15.79 -2.45
C PHE A 6 -6.05 14.65 -3.44
N LEU A 7 -5.10 14.34 -4.31
CA LEU A 7 -5.26 13.28 -5.29
C LEU A 7 -5.34 11.89 -4.62
N ASN A 8 -4.54 11.67 -3.57
CA ASN A 8 -4.59 10.44 -2.79
C ASN A 8 -5.93 10.33 -2.03
N CYS A 9 -6.47 11.44 -1.51
CA CYS A 9 -7.80 11.49 -0.92
C CYS A 9 -8.90 11.10 -1.91
N ASP A 10 -8.81 11.53 -3.18
CA ASP A 10 -9.80 11.16 -4.20
C ASP A 10 -9.79 9.65 -4.47
N VAL A 11 -8.59 9.05 -4.53
CA VAL A 11 -8.42 7.60 -4.69
C VAL A 11 -8.95 6.85 -3.47
N SER A 12 -8.62 7.30 -2.25
CA SER A 12 -9.09 6.66 -1.03
C SER A 12 -10.63 6.68 -0.97
N GLN A 13 -11.27 7.83 -1.21
CA GLN A 13 -12.73 7.96 -1.26
C GLN A 13 -13.40 7.05 -2.30
N ALA A 14 -12.76 6.87 -3.47
CA ALA A 14 -13.29 5.95 -4.49
C ALA A 14 -13.25 4.49 -4.00
N ILE A 15 -12.17 4.10 -3.32
CA ILE A 15 -12.01 2.77 -2.73
C ILE A 15 -12.96 2.58 -1.55
N GLU A 16 -13.10 3.58 -0.67
CA GLU A 16 -14.04 3.58 0.46
C GLU A 16 -15.45 3.20 0.00
N LYS A 17 -15.95 3.85 -1.06
CA LYS A 17 -17.28 3.59 -1.62
C LYS A 17 -17.45 2.17 -2.16
N GLN A 18 -16.40 1.61 -2.74
CA GLN A 18 -16.47 0.26 -3.34
C GLN A 18 -16.37 -0.85 -2.30
N LEU A 19 -15.53 -0.66 -1.29
CA LEU A 19 -15.23 -1.68 -0.28
C LEU A 19 -16.02 -1.49 1.01
N ASN A 20 -16.72 -0.36 1.16
CA ASN A 20 -17.40 0.04 2.38
C ASN A 20 -16.47 0.04 3.61
N ILE A 21 -15.26 0.57 3.42
CA ILE A 21 -14.27 0.81 4.48
C ILE A 21 -13.98 2.30 4.58
N LYS A 22 -13.54 2.78 5.74
CA LYS A 22 -13.16 4.18 5.95
C LYS A 22 -11.65 4.31 6.02
N PHE A 23 -11.08 5.17 5.19
CA PHE A 23 -9.66 5.53 5.20
C PHE A 23 -9.42 6.77 6.05
N GLU A 24 -8.34 6.74 6.79
CA GLU A 24 -7.70 7.89 7.38
C GLU A 24 -6.78 8.53 6.32
N ASN A 25 -7.01 9.82 6.07
CA ASN A 25 -6.30 10.60 5.05
C ASN A 25 -5.02 11.25 5.61
N TYR A 26 -4.24 10.45 6.32
CA TYR A 26 -2.97 10.81 6.96
C TYR A 26 -1.95 9.71 6.71
N GLU A 27 -0.68 10.11 6.69
CA GLU A 27 0.42 9.15 6.59
C GLU A 27 0.45 8.24 7.85
N PHE A 28 0.54 6.92 7.63
CA PHE A 28 0.75 5.91 8.68
C PHE A 28 2.23 5.58 8.80
N SER A 29 2.80 5.70 9.99
CA SER A 29 4.23 5.39 10.19
C SER A 29 4.45 3.92 10.46
N LEU A 30 5.42 3.32 9.76
CA LEU A 30 5.84 1.93 9.90
C LEU A 30 7.06 1.82 10.81
N ASP A 31 7.03 2.47 11.98
CA ASP A 31 8.07 2.42 13.01
C ASP A 31 9.51 2.66 12.50
N GLY A 32 9.66 3.59 11.54
CA GLY A 32 10.95 3.96 10.96
C GLY A 32 11.33 3.23 9.67
N TRP A 33 10.54 2.24 9.24
CA TRP A 33 10.70 1.59 7.93
C TRP A 33 10.14 2.41 6.76
N GLY A 34 9.41 3.48 7.09
CA GLY A 34 8.82 4.44 6.16
C GLY A 34 7.40 4.81 6.58
N ASP A 35 6.69 5.49 5.70
CA ASP A 35 5.30 5.87 5.92
C ASP A 35 4.43 5.44 4.73
N VAL A 36 3.16 5.15 4.98
CA VAL A 36 2.15 4.83 3.96
C VAL A 36 1.24 6.04 3.75
N ASP A 37 0.93 6.39 2.50
CA ASP A 37 0.12 7.58 2.16
C ASP A 37 -1.23 7.65 2.88
N ASN A 38 -1.93 6.51 2.95
CA ASN A 38 -3.30 6.39 3.43
C ASN A 38 -3.51 5.01 4.07
N TYR A 39 -4.38 4.91 5.07
CA TYR A 39 -4.67 3.64 5.71
C TYR A 39 -6.11 3.53 6.20
N ALA A 40 -6.62 2.32 6.32
CA ALA A 40 -7.86 1.99 7.00
C ALA A 40 -7.57 0.90 8.04
N ILE A 41 -8.19 1.02 9.21
CA ILE A 41 -8.14 0.01 10.27
C ILE A 41 -9.42 -0.81 10.15
N ILE A 42 -9.29 -2.10 9.85
CA ILE A 42 -10.43 -3.04 9.77
C ILE A 42 -10.75 -3.58 11.16
N ASN A 43 -9.71 -3.91 11.93
CA ASN A 43 -9.75 -4.24 13.35
C ASN A 43 -8.36 -4.00 13.95
N GLU A 44 -8.17 -4.32 15.23
CA GLU A 44 -6.95 -4.03 16.00
C GLU A 44 -5.63 -4.46 15.30
N ASN A 45 -5.66 -5.57 14.56
CA ASN A 45 -4.47 -6.15 13.92
C ASN A 45 -4.60 -6.29 12.39
N SER A 46 -5.58 -5.62 11.77
CA SER A 46 -5.82 -5.75 10.34
C SER A 46 -5.95 -4.40 9.68
N TYR A 47 -5.05 -4.14 8.73
CA TYR A 47 -4.90 -2.85 8.08
C TYR A 47 -5.07 -2.99 6.56
N VAL A 48 -5.73 -2.01 5.96
CA VAL A 48 -5.67 -1.77 4.52
C VAL A 48 -4.83 -0.53 4.29
N PHE A 49 -3.71 -0.69 3.61
CA PHE A 49 -2.81 0.39 3.24
C PHE A 49 -3.04 0.78 1.79
N LEU A 50 -2.98 2.07 1.50
CA LEU A 50 -3.10 2.62 0.16
C LEU A 50 -1.86 3.44 -0.16
N GLU A 51 -1.21 3.10 -1.26
CA GLU A 51 -0.06 3.81 -1.83
C GLU A 51 -0.41 4.33 -3.22
N CYS A 52 -0.19 5.62 -3.45
CA CYS A 52 -0.58 6.32 -4.66
C CYS A 52 0.64 6.77 -5.47
N GLU A 53 0.90 6.08 -6.58
CA GLU A 53 2.15 6.22 -7.34
C GLU A 53 2.13 7.32 -8.40
N LEU A 54 2.74 8.44 -8.05
CA LEU A 54 2.91 9.63 -8.89
C LEU A 54 4.33 9.75 -9.49
N GLY A 55 4.87 8.62 -9.95
CA GLY A 55 6.14 8.60 -10.69
C GLY A 55 7.38 8.36 -9.84
N GLN A 56 7.26 7.66 -8.72
CA GLN A 56 8.43 7.24 -7.95
C GLN A 56 9.35 6.38 -8.83
N LYS A 57 10.66 6.58 -8.68
CA LYS A 57 11.67 5.83 -9.44
C LYS A 57 11.67 4.32 -9.10
N HIS A 58 11.27 4.00 -7.88
CA HIS A 58 11.35 2.66 -7.28
C HIS A 58 10.05 2.32 -6.53
N PRO A 59 8.90 2.17 -7.21
CA PRO A 59 7.61 1.92 -6.54
C PRO A 59 7.61 0.62 -5.71
N ASN A 60 8.49 -0.31 -6.05
CA ASN A 60 8.66 -1.55 -5.33
C ASN A 60 9.12 -1.36 -3.86
N THR A 61 9.68 -0.20 -3.49
CA THR A 61 10.02 0.09 -2.10
C THR A 61 8.78 0.22 -1.22
N ASN A 62 7.63 0.65 -1.78
CA ASN A 62 6.38 0.71 -1.03
C ASN A 62 5.84 -0.67 -0.65
N VAL A 63 6.16 -1.69 -1.46
CA VAL A 63 5.91 -3.08 -1.10
C VAL A 63 6.94 -3.54 -0.08
N LEU A 64 8.23 -3.30 -0.35
CA LEU A 64 9.34 -3.83 0.43
C LEU A 64 9.38 -3.29 1.87
N LYS A 65 9.01 -2.03 2.11
CA LYS A 65 9.03 -1.43 3.46
C LYS A 65 8.08 -2.12 4.44
N LEU A 66 7.06 -2.82 3.95
CA LEU A 66 6.13 -3.58 4.78
C LEU A 66 6.72 -4.90 5.28
N TYR A 67 7.82 -5.38 4.67
CA TYR A 67 8.47 -6.62 5.08
C TYR A 67 8.98 -6.57 6.52
N PRO A 68 9.91 -5.66 6.89
CA PRO A 68 10.42 -5.63 8.25
C PRO A 68 9.33 -5.27 9.27
N TYR A 69 8.36 -4.44 8.86
CA TYR A 69 7.21 -4.13 9.71
C TYR A 69 6.36 -5.36 10.07
N LEU A 70 6.10 -6.26 9.11
CA LEU A 70 5.41 -7.53 9.35
C LEU A 70 6.26 -8.53 10.15
N GLU A 71 7.58 -8.50 9.98
CA GLU A 71 8.51 -9.34 10.73
C GLU A 71 8.51 -8.98 12.22
N GLU A 72 8.53 -7.68 12.53
CA GLU A 72 8.51 -7.15 13.90
C GLU A 72 7.12 -7.25 14.56
N ASN A 73 6.05 -7.22 13.78
CA ASN A 73 4.67 -7.23 14.27
C ASN A 73 3.91 -8.50 13.87
N GLN A 74 4.19 -9.61 14.54
CA GLN A 74 3.72 -10.95 14.15
C GLN A 74 2.20 -11.15 14.14
N GLU A 75 1.45 -10.33 14.87
CA GLU A 75 -0.01 -10.41 14.93
C GLU A 75 -0.69 -9.59 13.82
N ILE A 76 0.05 -8.69 13.16
CA ILE A 76 -0.51 -7.79 12.16
C ILE A 76 -0.71 -8.50 10.82
N SER A 77 -1.83 -8.19 10.18
CA SER A 77 -2.16 -8.49 8.78
C SER A 77 -2.34 -7.20 7.99
N ILE A 78 -1.80 -7.16 6.77
CA ILE A 78 -1.83 -5.99 5.89
C ILE A 78 -2.34 -6.40 4.50
N THR A 79 -3.31 -5.62 4.01
CA THR A 79 -3.63 -5.56 2.58
C THR A 79 -3.08 -4.26 2.01
N LEU A 80 -2.06 -4.34 1.15
CA LEU A 80 -1.55 -3.19 0.42
C LEU A 80 -2.29 -3.04 -0.92
N ILE A 81 -3.06 -1.96 -1.05
CA ILE A 81 -3.57 -1.45 -2.31
C ILE A 81 -2.53 -0.49 -2.89
N HIS A 82 -2.01 -0.80 -4.06
CA HIS A 82 -0.95 -0.03 -4.70
C HIS A 82 -1.48 0.50 -6.03
N PHE A 83 -1.82 1.79 -6.03
CA PHE A 83 -2.52 2.48 -7.10
C PHE A 83 -1.54 3.24 -7.99
N PHE A 84 -1.53 2.95 -9.28
CA PHE A 84 -0.71 3.62 -10.28
C PHE A 84 -1.56 4.51 -11.16
N PHE A 85 -1.30 5.81 -11.13
CA PHE A 85 -1.95 6.77 -12.02
C PHE A 85 -1.54 6.56 -13.48
N SER A 86 -2.45 6.83 -14.42
CA SER A 86 -2.19 6.64 -15.85
C SER A 86 -1.09 7.58 -16.36
N ASN A 87 -0.95 8.75 -15.75
CA ASN A 87 0.07 9.75 -16.06
C ASN A 87 1.48 9.36 -15.58
N SER A 88 1.63 8.46 -14.61
CA SER A 88 2.94 8.10 -14.06
C SER A 88 3.75 7.17 -14.96
N LYS A 89 3.10 6.54 -15.95
CA LYS A 89 3.70 5.64 -16.98
C LYS A 89 4.81 4.75 -16.40
N PRO A 90 4.55 4.00 -15.31
CA PRO A 90 5.57 3.23 -14.63
C PRO A 90 6.17 2.18 -15.58
N PRO A 91 7.50 2.10 -15.71
CA PRO A 91 8.14 1.12 -16.58
C PRO A 91 7.71 -0.33 -16.24
N LYS A 92 7.46 -1.15 -17.25
CA LYS A 92 6.98 -2.55 -17.07
C LYS A 92 7.86 -3.38 -16.13
N ASN A 93 9.18 -3.16 -16.15
CA ASN A 93 10.12 -3.83 -15.26
C ASN A 93 9.96 -3.42 -13.78
N ARG A 94 9.58 -2.16 -13.50
CA ARG A 94 9.28 -1.69 -12.13
C ARG A 94 8.00 -2.32 -11.59
N LEU A 95 6.97 -2.39 -12.43
CA LEU A 95 5.73 -3.10 -12.08
C LEU A 95 5.98 -4.59 -11.80
N LYS A 96 6.78 -5.26 -12.65
CA LYS A 96 7.20 -6.65 -12.42
C LYS A 96 7.97 -6.83 -11.12
N LEU A 97 8.79 -5.85 -10.73
CA LEU A 97 9.53 -5.91 -9.46
C LEU A 97 8.60 -5.77 -8.25
N CYS A 98 7.56 -4.94 -8.33
CA CYS A 98 6.51 -4.88 -7.31
C CYS A 98 5.83 -6.23 -7.16
N ASP A 99 5.42 -6.84 -8.28
CA ASP A 99 4.79 -8.17 -8.29
C ASP A 99 5.70 -9.23 -7.70
N PHE A 100 6.97 -9.26 -8.10
CA PHE A 100 7.95 -10.22 -7.61
C PHE A 100 8.13 -10.13 -6.08
N ILE A 101 8.28 -8.92 -5.54
CA ILE A 101 8.45 -8.70 -4.10
C ILE A 101 7.16 -9.08 -3.37
N ALA A 102 6.00 -8.67 -3.89
CA ALA A 102 4.71 -8.99 -3.29
C ALA A 102 4.46 -10.50 -3.23
N GLU A 103 4.76 -11.24 -4.30
CA GLU A 103 4.64 -12.70 -4.34
C GLU A 103 5.62 -13.37 -3.38
N LYS A 104 6.84 -12.85 -3.25
CA LYS A 104 7.80 -13.34 -2.26
C LYS A 104 7.28 -13.15 -0.83
N MET A 105 6.80 -11.95 -0.51
CA MET A 105 6.23 -11.62 0.81
C MET A 105 4.99 -12.47 1.11
N LYS A 106 4.12 -12.69 0.12
CA LYS A 106 2.94 -13.54 0.28
C LYS A 106 3.30 -14.99 0.61
N ARG A 107 4.36 -15.54 0.02
CA ARG A 107 4.84 -16.90 0.36
C ARG A 107 5.39 -16.99 1.77
N GLU A 108 5.99 -15.91 2.26
CA GLU A 108 6.66 -15.86 3.54
C GLU A 108 5.71 -15.57 4.71
N PHE A 109 4.83 -14.59 4.54
CA PHE A 109 3.88 -14.16 5.57
C PHE A 109 2.49 -14.79 5.43
N GLY A 110 2.24 -15.55 4.35
CA GLY A 110 0.94 -16.18 4.09
C GLY A 110 -0.18 -15.15 3.99
N ASP A 111 -1.29 -15.43 4.67
CA ASP A 111 -2.50 -14.57 4.65
C ASP A 111 -2.31 -13.22 5.37
N ARG A 112 -1.20 -13.05 6.11
CA ARG A 112 -0.87 -11.77 6.76
C ARG A 112 -0.44 -10.70 5.76
N PHE A 113 -0.09 -11.05 4.53
CA PHE A 113 0.24 -10.08 3.50
C PHE A 113 -0.55 -10.31 2.22
N ASN A 114 -1.35 -9.31 1.86
CA ASN A 114 -2.10 -9.29 0.61
C ASN A 114 -1.71 -8.06 -0.22
N TYR A 115 -1.52 -8.27 -1.52
CA TYR A 115 -1.15 -7.20 -2.44
C TYR A 115 -2.19 -7.04 -3.55
N LYS A 116 -2.72 -5.83 -3.69
CA LYS A 116 -3.63 -5.46 -4.77
C LYS A 116 -3.06 -4.32 -5.58
N LYS A 117 -2.54 -4.64 -6.75
CA LYS A 117 -2.13 -3.64 -7.73
C LYS A 117 -3.33 -3.13 -8.54
N ILE A 118 -3.46 -1.82 -8.66
CA ILE A 118 -4.46 -1.15 -9.50
C ILE A 118 -3.73 -0.19 -10.43
N ILE A 119 -4.01 -0.28 -11.73
CA ILE A 119 -3.46 0.65 -12.73
C ILE A 119 -4.65 1.41 -13.32
N GLN A 120 -4.65 2.72 -13.16
CA GLN A 120 -5.64 3.61 -13.76
C GLN A 120 -5.55 3.49 -15.29
N LYS A 121 -6.69 3.25 -15.93
CA LYS A 121 -6.82 3.16 -17.39
C LYS A 121 -6.97 4.53 -18.03
#